data_AF-A0A5K1D4T1-F1
#
_entry.id   AF-A0A5K1D4T1-F1
#
_cell.length_a   1.000
_cell.length_b   1.000
_cell.length_c   1.000
_cell.angle_alpha   90.00
_cell.angle_beta   90.00
_cell.angle_gamma   90.00
#
_symmetry.space_group_name_H-M   'P 1'
#
loop_
_entity.id
_entity.type
_entity.pdbx_description
1 polymer ?
#
loop_
_entity_poly.entity_id
_entity_poly.type
_entity_poly.pdbx_seq_one_letter_code
_entity_poly.pdbx_strand_id
1 'polypeptide(L)' 'IQLRNITKGCITRPTVTVNGQVPGPKIITREGDRLIIKVINHVSNNITIH' A
#
# COMPACT_ATOMS: atom_id res chain seq x y z
N ILE A 1 -2.61 -0.20 5.49
CA ILE A 1 -3.45 -0.33 4.27
C ILE A 1 -4.70 0.49 4.44
N GLN A 2 -5.04 1.36 3.50
CA GLN A 2 -6.20 2.25 3.61
C GLN A 2 -6.81 2.58 2.24
N LEU A 3 -8.10 2.90 2.23
CA LEU A 3 -8.81 3.33 1.03
C LEU A 3 -8.61 4.83 0.82
N ARG A 4 -8.21 5.24 -0.38
CA ARG A 4 -8.03 6.66 -0.74
C ARG A 4 -8.57 6.93 -2.13
N ASN A 5 -9.22 8.07 -2.33
CA ASN A 5 -9.61 8.52 -3.66
C ASN A 5 -8.35 9.00 -4.38
N ILE A 6 -8.00 8.31 -5.47
CA ILE A 6 -6.85 8.65 -6.31
C ILE A 6 -7.39 9.04 -7.68
N THR A 7 -6.87 10.15 -8.22
CA THR A 7 -7.14 10.61 -9.57
C THR A 7 -6.03 10.12 -10.49
N LYS A 8 -6.39 9.36 -11.52
CA LYS A 8 -5.47 8.94 -12.57
C LYS A 8 -6.03 9.40 -13.92
N GLY A 9 -5.33 10.33 -14.58
CA GLY A 9 -5.90 11.07 -15.71
C GLY A 9 -7.08 11.92 -15.24
N CYS A 10 -8.23 11.82 -15.92
CA CYS A 10 -9.44 12.55 -15.56
C CYS A 10 -10.40 11.75 -14.65
N ILE A 11 -10.00 10.55 -14.20
CA ILE A 11 -10.90 9.66 -13.46
C ILE A 11 -10.44 9.53 -12.00
N THR A 12 -11.36 9.83 -11.08
CA THR A 12 -11.16 9.68 -9.63
C THR A 12 -11.93 8.46 -9.14
N ARG A 13 -11.23 7.53 -8.49
CA ARG A 13 -11.85 6.32 -7.89
C ARG A 13 -11.21 5.98 -6.55
N PRO A 14 -11.98 5.40 -5.60
CA PRO A 14 -11.42 4.85 -4.38
C PRO A 14 -10.49 3.69 -4.73
N THR A 15 -9.25 3.77 -4.26
CA THR A 15 -8.19 2.78 -4.52
C THR A 15 -7.57 2.36 -3.19
N VAL A 16 -7.25 1.08 -3.06
CA VAL A 16 -6.52 0.56 -1.90
C VAL A 16 -5.07 1.00 -2.00
N THR A 17 -4.55 1.59 -0.92
CA THR A 17 -3.21 2.20 -0.87
C THR A 17 -2.39 1.67 0.31
N VAL A 18 -1.08 1.66 0.15
CA VAL A 18 -0.13 1.40 1.26
C VAL A 18 0.34 2.74 1.78
N ASN A 19 0.04 3.04 3.04
CA ASN A 19 0.33 4.34 3.68
C ASN A 19 -0.15 5.56 2.88
N GLY A 20 -1.23 5.43 2.09
CA GLY A 20 -1.81 6.53 1.31
C GLY A 20 -1.14 6.81 -0.03
N GLN A 21 -0.19 5.97 -0.43
CA GLN A 21 0.64 6.13 -1.63
C GLN A 21 0.28 5.09 -2.70
N VAL A 22 0.30 5.53 -3.97
CA VAL A 22 0.15 4.70 -5.18
C VAL A 22 1.13 5.21 -6.24
N PRO A 23 2.13 4.42 -6.68
CA PRO A 23 2.54 3.12 -6.12
C PRO A 23 2.89 3.21 -4.63
N GLY A 24 2.84 2.09 -3.91
CA GLY A 24 3.19 2.03 -2.49
C GLY A 24 4.66 2.45 -2.22
N PRO A 25 5.04 2.64 -0.95
CA PRO A 25 6.38 3.06 -0.60
C PRO A 25 7.41 2.02 -1.02
N LYS A 26 8.52 2.50 -1.59
CA LYS A 26 9.65 1.64 -1.98
C LYS A 26 10.41 1.19 -0.72
N ILE A 27 10.67 -0.11 -0.64
CA ILE A 27 11.54 -0.69 0.38
C ILE A 27 12.92 -0.89 -0.25
N ILE A 28 13.97 -0.42 0.42
CA ILE A 28 15.37 -0.52 -0.05
C ILE A 28 16.12 -1.40 0.94
N THR A 29 16.72 -2.48 0.45
CA THR A 29 17.47 -3.47 1.24
C THR A 29 18.72 -3.91 0.51
N ARG A 30 19.60 -4.60 1.23
CA ARG A 30 20.78 -5.29 0.69
C ARG A 30 20.62 -6.79 0.83
N GLU A 31 21.44 -7.52 0.08
CA GLU A 31 21.49 -8.98 0.21
C GLU A 31 21.86 -9.39 1.64
N GLY A 32 21.12 -10.35 2.19
CA GLY A 32 21.29 -10.83 3.56
C GLY A 32 20.42 -10.13 4.60
N ASP A 33 19.78 -9.00 4.27
CA ASP A 33 18.90 -8.29 5.20
C ASP A 33 17.61 -9.09 5.48
N ARG A 34 17.17 -9.09 6.74
CA ARG A 34 15.84 -9.57 7.15
C ARG A 34 14.99 -8.39 7.58
N LEU A 35 13.80 -8.29 7.00
CA LEU A 35 12.87 -7.21 7.31
C LEU A 35 11.71 -7.70 8.19
N ILE A 36 11.31 -6.87 9.14
CA ILE A 36 10.07 -7.03 9.90
C ILE A 36 9.14 -5.92 9.46
N ILE A 37 8.05 -6.27 8.78
CA ILE A 37 7.06 -5.31 8.28
C ILE A 37 5.76 -5.53 9.05
N LYS A 38 5.40 -4.55 9.89
CA LYS A 38 4.10 -4.55 10.56
C LYS A 38 3.03 -4.05 9.59
N VAL A 39 2.10 -4.93 9.24
CA VAL A 39 0.97 -4.59 8.39
C VAL A 39 -0.26 -4.35 9.25
N ILE A 40 -0.90 -3.20 9.06
CA ILE A 40 -2.19 -2.88 9.68
C ILE A 40 -3.20 -2.63 8.56
N ASN A 41 -4.30 -3.38 8.58
CA ASN A 41 -5.40 -3.22 7.64
C ASN A 41 -6.46 -2.28 8.21
N HIS A 42 -6.68 -1.13 7.58
CA HIS A 42 -7.74 -0.17 7.93
C HIS A 42 -8.94 -0.24 6.98
N VAL A 43 -8.99 -1.21 6.07
CA VAL A 43 -10.17 -1.46 5.24
C VAL A 43 -10.90 -2.71 5.72
N SER A 44 -12.20 -2.80 5.44
CA SER A 44 -13.06 -3.89 5.89
C SER A 44 -12.80 -5.21 5.15
N ASN A 45 -12.24 -5.16 3.95
CA ASN A 45 -11.95 -6.35 3.15
C ASN A 45 -10.66 -7.05 3.63
N ASN A 46 -10.64 -8.38 3.51
CA ASN A 46 -9.44 -9.19 3.77
C ASN A 46 -8.37 -8.94 2.71
N ILE A 47 -7.13 -8.72 3.14
CA ILE A 47 -6.00 -8.36 2.27
C ILE A 47 -4.75 -9.13 2.69
N THR A 48 -3.96 -9.52 1.70
CA THR A 48 -2.61 -10.10 1.84
C THR A 48 -1.59 -9.26 1.07
N ILE A 49 -0.33 -9.27 1.48
CA ILE A 49 0.79 -8.62 0.78
C ILE A 49 1.78 -9.73 0.39
N HIS A 50 2.21 -9.75 -0.87
CA HIS A 50 3.22 -10.67 -1.40
C HIS A 50 4.35 -9.87 -2.04
#